data_AF-A0A7C7III2-F1
#
_entry.id   AF-A0A7C7III2-F1
#
_cell.length_a   1.000
_cell.length_b   1.000
_cell.length_c   1.000
_cell.angle_alpha   90.00
_cell.angle_beta   90.00
_cell.angle_gamma   90.00
#
_symmetry.space_group_name_H-M   'P 1'
#
loop_
_entity.id
_entity.type
_entity.pdbx_description
1 polymer ?
#
loop_
_entity_poly.entity_id
_entity_poly.type
_entity_poly.pdbx_seq_one_letter_code
_entity_poly.pdbx_strand_id
1 'polypeptide(L)' 'MIEYKLLTGPDNSEFCDRVTEFLNNGWELYGSPIMNTEYISQDKINRIVGQAVIRSKSE' A
#
# COMPACT_ATOMS: atom_id res chain seq x y z
N MET A 1 19.69 -5.15 -8.39
CA MET A 1 19.30 -4.83 -6.99
C MET A 1 17.78 -4.75 -6.92
N ILE A 2 17.12 -5.30 -5.89
CA ILE A 2 15.67 -5.17 -5.71
C ILE A 2 15.40 -3.97 -4.80
N GLU A 3 14.60 -3.01 -5.29
CA GLU A 3 14.05 -1.93 -4.47
C GLU A 3 12.75 -2.38 -3.84
N TYR A 4 12.50 -1.98 -2.59
CA TYR A 4 11.30 -2.32 -1.83
C TYR A 4 10.68 -1.06 -1.25
N LYS A 5 9.35 -0.99 -1.26
CA LYS A 5 8.59 0.04 -0.55
C LYS A 5 7.32 -0.55 0.03
N LEU A 6 7.05 -0.27 1.31
CA LEU A 6 5.74 -0.52 1.92
C LEU A 6 4.91 0.77 1.84
N LEU A 7 3.88 0.76 1.02
CA LEU A 7 2.91 1.86 0.99
C LEU A 7 1.91 1.62 2.12
N THR A 8 1.70 2.61 2.98
CA THR A 8 0.66 2.60 4.02
C THR A 8 -0.19 3.87 3.93
N GLY A 9 -1.42 3.80 4.44
CA GLY A 9 -2.33 4.94 4.52
C GLY A 9 -3.76 4.54 4.88
N PRO A 10 -4.68 5.52 4.94
CA PRO A 10 -6.10 5.24 5.11
C PRO A 10 -6.67 4.38 3.98
N ASP A 11 -7.70 3.58 4.29
CA ASP A 11 -8.49 2.84 3.30
C ASP A 11 -9.35 3.80 2.48
N ASN A 12 -8.77 4.43 1.45
CA ASN A 12 -9.43 5.40 0.58
C ASN A 12 -8.87 5.35 -0.87
N SER A 13 -9.49 6.11 -1.77
CA SER A 13 -9.08 6.17 -3.18
C SER A 13 -7.66 6.72 -3.36
N GLU A 14 -7.23 7.68 -2.52
CA GLU A 14 -5.87 8.24 -2.59
C GLU A 14 -4.80 7.17 -2.35
N PHE A 15 -5.07 6.18 -1.49
CA PHE A 15 -4.19 5.02 -1.32
C PHE A 15 -4.14 4.17 -2.58
N CYS A 16 -5.30 3.87 -3.20
CA CYS A 16 -5.36 3.12 -4.46
C CYS A 16 -4.62 3.85 -5.59
N ASP A 17 -4.73 5.17 -5.68
CA ASP A 17 -4.06 5.99 -6.68
C ASP A 17 -2.53 5.90 -6.52
N ARG A 18 -2.03 5.97 -5.28
CA ARG A 18 -0.60 5.79 -4.98
C ARG A 18 -0.10 4.41 -5.36
N VAL A 19 -0.85 3.33 -5.08
CA VAL A 19 -0.45 1.98 -5.50
C VAL A 19 -0.39 1.92 -7.03
N THR A 20 -1.40 2.45 -7.71
CA THR A 20 -1.48 2.50 -9.18
C THR A 20 -0.33 3.27 -9.80
N GLU A 21 0.08 4.39 -9.20
CA GLU A 21 1.24 5.18 -9.64
C GLU A 21 2.53 4.34 -9.60
N PHE A 22 2.76 3.57 -8.53
CA PHE A 22 3.91 2.69 -8.43
C PHE A 22 3.88 1.60 -9.51
N LEU A 23 2.73 0.98 -9.74
CA LEU A 23 2.56 -0.02 -10.80
C LEU A 23 2.85 0.56 -12.19
N ASN A 24 2.33 1.75 -12.49
CA ASN A 24 2.59 2.45 -13.75
C ASN A 24 4.09 2.82 -13.92
N ASN A 25 4.80 3.01 -12.82
CA ASN A 25 6.24 3.32 -12.79
C ASN A 25 7.14 2.06 -12.79
N GLY A 26 6.59 0.90 -13.19
CA GLY A 26 7.33 -0.34 -13.34
C GLY A 26 7.65 -1.05 -12.02
N TRP A 27 6.92 -0.74 -10.95
CA TRP A 27 6.95 -1.54 -9.73
C TRP A 27 5.94 -2.67 -9.81
N GLU A 28 6.14 -3.71 -9.01
CA GLU A 28 5.31 -4.90 -8.93
C GLU A 28 4.77 -5.09 -7.50
N LEU A 29 3.57 -5.65 -7.37
CA LEU A 29 3.01 -5.99 -6.06
C LEU A 29 3.81 -7.13 -5.41
N TYR A 30 4.10 -7.00 -4.12
CA TYR A 30 4.72 -8.06 -3.34
C TYR A 30 3.78 -8.55 -2.24
N GLY A 31 3.30 -9.78 -2.39
CA GLY A 31 2.38 -10.41 -1.44
C GLY A 31 1.00 -9.74 -1.35
N SER A 32 0.20 -10.20 -0.40
CA SER A 32 -1.16 -9.68 -0.16
C SER A 32 -1.13 -8.34 0.60
N PRO A 33 -2.12 -7.47 0.38
CA PRO A 33 -2.27 -6.26 1.18
C PRO A 33 -2.57 -6.61 2.65
N ILE A 34 -2.25 -5.66 3.52
CA ILE A 34 -2.53 -5.70 4.94
C ILE A 34 -3.64 -4.70 5.22
N MET A 35 -4.58 -5.04 6.10
CA MET A 35 -5.59 -4.12 6.61
C MET A 35 -5.61 -4.21 8.13
N ASN A 36 -5.47 -3.07 8.79
CA ASN A 36 -5.64 -2.92 10.23
C ASN A 36 -6.87 -2.04 10.50
N THR A 37 -7.75 -2.53 11.37
CA THR A 37 -8.95 -1.79 11.79
C THR A 37 -8.77 -1.34 13.24
N GLU A 38 -8.68 -0.04 13.43
CA GLU A 38 -8.61 0.61 14.74
C GLU A 38 -10.00 1.09 15.16
N TYR A 39 -10.45 0.66 16.33
CA TYR A 39 -11.70 1.15 16.92
C TYR A 39 -11.38 2.38 17.78
N ILE A 40 -11.77 3.56 17.29
CA ILE A 40 -11.58 4.83 18.02
C ILE A 40 -12.69 5.01 19.05
N SER A 41 -13.92 4.58 18.72
CA SER A 41 -15.07 4.50 19.62
C SER A 41 -16.04 3.40 19.15
N GLN A 42 -17.19 3.25 19.83
CA GLN A 42 -18.21 2.27 19.42
C GLN A 42 -18.71 2.48 17.98
N ASP A 43 -18.82 3.74 17.53
CA ASP A 43 -19.35 4.08 16.20
C ASP A 43 -18.29 4.56 15.21
N LYS A 44 -17.02 4.65 15.63
CA LYS A 44 -15.93 5.19 14.81
C LYS A 44 -14.81 4.19 14.65
N ILE A 45 -14.66 3.72 13.42
CA ILE A 45 -13.53 2.90 12.98
C ILE A 45 -12.59 3.73 12.10
N ASN A 46 -11.30 3.44 12.22
CA ASN A 46 -10.27 3.90 11.30
C ASN A 46 -9.64 2.67 10.66
N ARG A 47 -9.49 2.67 9.33
CA ARG A 47 -8.86 1.58 8.60
C ARG A 47 -7.58 2.08 7.99
N ILE A 48 -6.49 1.43 8.36
CA ILE A 48 -5.17 1.65 7.76
C ILE A 48 -4.83 0.42 6.94
N VAL A 49 -4.51 0.64 5.67
CA VAL A 49 -4.11 -0.40 4.73
C VAL A 49 -2.64 -0.28 4.39
N GLY A 50 -2.07 -1.39 3.94
CA GLY A 50 -0.70 -1.47 3.48
C GLY A 50 -0.55 -2.37 2.27
N GLN A 51 0.28 -1.97 1.32
CA GLN A 51 0.64 -2.78 0.14
C GLN A 51 2.14 -2.64 -0.10
N ALA A 52 2.84 -3.78 -0.10
CA ALA A 52 4.25 -3.81 -0.47
C ALA A 52 4.38 -3.81 -2.00
N VAL A 53 5.36 -3.06 -2.49
CA VAL A 53 5.77 -3.03 -3.89
C VAL A 53 7.28 -3.21 -4.00
N ILE A 54 7.72 -3.91 -5.04
CA ILE A 54 9.12 -4.13 -5.36
C ILE A 54 9.43 -3.67 -6.78
N ARG A 55 10.69 -3.37 -7.06
CA ARG A 55 11.15 -3.11 -8.42
C ARG A 55 12.56 -3.64 -8.63
N SER A 56 12.75 -4.38 -9.72
CA SER A 56 14.08 -4.80 -10.15
C SER A 56 14.79 -3.64 -10.83
N LYS A 57 15.95 -3.23 -10.30
CA LYS A 57 16.89 -2.39 -11.06
C LYS A 57 17.63 -3.27 -12.06
N SER A 58 17.37 -3.07 -13.35
CA SER A 58 18.32 -3.38 -14.41
C SER A 58 19.52 -2.43 -14.28
N GLU A 59 20.73 -2.99 -14.32
CA GLU A 59 21.99 -2.23 -14.34
C GLU A 59 22.07 -1.27 -15.53
#